data_AF-A0A2U3QUN1-F1
#
_entry.id   AF-A0A2U3QUN1-F1
#
_cell.length_a   1.000
_cell.length_b   1.000
_cell.length_c   1.000
_cell.angle_alpha   90.00
_cell.angle_beta   90.00
_cell.angle_gamma   90.00
#
_symmetry.space_group_name_H-M   'P 1'
#
loop_
_entity.id
_entity.type
_entity.pdbx_description
1 polymer ?
#
loop_
_entity_poly.entity_id
_entity_poly.type
_entity_poly.pdbx_seq_one_letter_code
_entity_poly.pdbx_strand_id
1 'polypeptide(L)'
;MKGSFTINQEDITLNQEDITLVQNIAELIQARQYLQATILLKHRGGFSGDIAVAVTSELYSRTSEELLSEFLDFGENMENCRTSNRYAMLFDDDGFITNEREYCARIAADFSARGRLNRKTVHSIFGGMDVSQAISLVLANPMAYYHDAVLDTLVDYAINTNLRYKHKGDEAAFEAAKMNLCTSFLSMIGGRADYINDQESKKRISCVLKNSSNVNKLLSSNPRTTHILMFNLLSRGCKESAKLLLDSGGLDVIPLPEVPAEWLTLLDAAIDGGNYCCAKLLAQRGVDIVSNHHDNLSSEMKALCNTHQFFKNTGYFKDHKCIPDQMLEDSLRISSFITQDKSLRDSCWTGLKDSVDSQTLFSQMAYEFRRDSSLLAYFMELTQLELSKLHLQSAASKDSTTEHRDKYTASKSSQTTTGRSL
;
A
#
# COMPACT_ATOMS: atom_id res chain seq x y z
N MET A 1 86.68 15.02 0.38
CA MET A 1 85.55 14.16 -0.01
C MET A 1 84.53 14.16 1.11
N LYS A 2 83.26 14.37 0.74
CA LYS A 2 82.02 14.31 1.54
C LYS A 2 81.81 15.41 2.58
N GLY A 3 81.16 16.47 2.10
CA GLY A 3 80.55 17.52 2.91
C GLY A 3 79.33 17.02 3.68
N SER A 4 79.14 17.67 4.81
CA SER A 4 77.96 17.61 5.67
C SER A 4 76.75 18.19 4.94
N PHE A 5 75.74 17.37 4.67
CA PHE A 5 74.38 17.83 4.37
C PHE A 5 73.54 17.65 5.63
N THR A 6 73.39 18.75 6.38
CA THR A 6 72.35 18.90 7.40
C THR A 6 71.07 19.25 6.63
N ILE A 7 70.12 18.32 6.59
CA ILE A 7 68.76 18.60 6.10
C ILE A 7 67.99 19.12 7.32
N ASN A 8 67.64 20.41 7.30
CA ASN A 8 66.70 20.99 8.24
C ASN A 8 65.32 20.37 7.98
N GLN A 9 64.84 19.55 8.92
CA GLN A 9 63.43 19.18 9.01
C GLN A 9 62.71 20.39 9.62
N GLU A 10 62.08 21.21 8.79
CA GLU A 10 61.08 22.16 9.27
C GLU A 10 59.84 21.35 9.66
N ASP A 11 59.49 21.36 10.95
CA ASP A 11 58.22 20.82 11.46
C ASP A 11 57.07 21.64 10.86
N ILE A 12 56.46 21.12 9.81
CA ILE A 12 55.28 21.72 9.19
C ILE A 12 54.10 21.43 10.12
N THR A 13 53.66 22.47 10.83
CA THR A 13 52.52 22.42 11.74
C THR A 13 51.24 22.79 11.00
N LEU A 14 50.22 21.93 11.08
CA LEU A 14 48.90 22.21 10.53
C LEU A 14 48.30 23.43 11.24
N ASN A 15 47.67 24.32 10.48
CA ASN A 15 46.92 25.42 11.07
C ASN A 15 45.63 24.89 11.73
N GLN A 16 45.02 25.71 12.59
CA GLN A 16 43.85 25.31 13.37
C GLN A 16 42.64 24.93 12.49
N GLU A 17 42.49 25.55 11.32
CA GLU A 17 41.40 25.26 10.37
C GLU A 17 41.59 23.88 9.74
N ASP A 18 42.81 23.54 9.32
CA ASP A 18 43.16 22.25 8.74
C ASP A 18 43.07 21.13 9.79
N ILE A 19 43.45 21.39 11.06
CA ILE A 19 43.24 20.44 12.18
C ILE A 19 41.75 20.16 12.39
N THR A 20 40.92 21.21 12.37
CA THR A 20 39.47 21.08 12.54
C THR A 20 38.84 20.32 11.37
N LEU A 21 39.30 20.59 10.14
CA LEU A 21 38.87 19.88 8.95
C LEU A 21 39.26 18.40 8.99
N VAL A 22 40.49 18.08 9.35
CA VAL A 22 40.96 16.69 9.50
C VAL A 22 40.17 15.96 10.57
N GLN A 23 39.84 16.62 11.68
CA GLN A 23 38.99 16.05 12.71
C GLN A 23 37.58 15.73 12.18
N ASN A 24 36.95 16.66 11.46
CA ASN A 24 35.65 16.41 10.84
C ASN A 24 35.72 15.27 9.82
N ILE A 25 36.78 15.20 9.02
CA ILE A 25 36.99 14.10 8.06
C ILE A 25 37.17 12.76 8.81
N ALA A 26 37.96 12.72 9.87
CA ALA A 26 38.15 11.51 10.68
C ALA A 26 36.84 11.03 11.31
N GLU A 27 36.04 11.94 11.87
CA GLU A 27 34.71 11.62 12.43
C GLU A 27 33.76 11.06 11.36
N LEU A 28 33.82 11.59 10.14
CA LEU A 28 33.06 11.07 9.00
C LEU A 28 33.55 9.69 8.57
N ILE A 29 34.87 9.45 8.50
CA ILE A 29 35.44 8.14 8.17
C ILE A 29 35.07 7.10 9.24
N GLN A 30 35.18 7.45 10.53
CA GLN A 30 34.75 6.60 11.64
C GLN A 30 33.26 6.24 11.54
N ALA A 31 32.43 7.18 11.09
CA ALA A 31 31.02 6.96 10.84
C ALA A 31 30.71 6.28 9.49
N ARG A 32 31.73 5.88 8.71
CA ARG A 32 31.63 5.30 7.35
C ARG A 32 30.93 6.22 6.33
N GLN A 33 31.07 7.52 6.52
CA GLN A 33 30.48 8.59 5.71
C GLN A 33 31.49 9.09 4.67
N TYR A 34 31.95 8.20 3.80
CA TYR A 34 33.12 8.42 2.93
C TYR A 34 32.90 9.49 1.86
N LEU A 35 31.73 9.54 1.21
CA LEU A 35 31.38 10.62 0.27
C LEU A 35 31.45 12.01 0.95
N GLN A 36 31.03 12.02 2.22
CA GLN A 36 31.07 13.09 3.22
C GLN A 36 32.45 13.74 3.32
N ALA A 37 33.36 12.87 3.74
CA ALA A 37 34.77 13.14 3.88
C ALA A 37 35.39 13.59 2.54
N THR A 38 35.05 12.94 1.42
CA THR A 38 35.56 13.31 0.09
C THR A 38 35.07 14.69 -0.36
N ILE A 39 33.81 15.05 -0.14
CA ILE A 39 33.25 16.36 -0.51
C ILE A 39 33.91 17.48 0.30
N LEU A 40 34.08 17.27 1.61
CA LEU A 40 34.78 18.19 2.51
C LEU A 40 36.24 18.41 2.09
N LEU A 41 36.94 17.31 1.78
CA LEU A 41 38.31 17.35 1.28
C LEU A 41 38.41 18.11 -0.06
N LYS A 42 37.43 17.92 -0.96
CA LYS A 42 37.37 18.60 -2.26
C LYS A 42 37.00 20.09 -2.15
N HIS A 43 36.12 20.48 -1.23
CA HIS A 43 35.78 21.89 -1.00
C HIS A 43 36.98 22.71 -0.52
N ARG A 44 37.91 22.07 0.20
CA ARG A 44 39.19 22.67 0.60
C ARG A 44 40.17 22.85 -0.57
N GLY A 45 39.96 22.15 -1.69
CA GLY A 45 40.90 22.08 -2.82
C GLY A 45 41.92 20.95 -2.69
N GLY A 46 41.73 20.01 -1.76
CA GLY A 46 42.70 18.98 -1.41
C GLY A 46 43.88 19.51 -0.59
N PHE A 47 44.77 18.59 -0.20
CA PHE A 47 46.06 18.90 0.41
C PHE A 47 47.17 18.52 -0.57
N SER A 48 48.24 19.31 -0.60
CA SER A 48 49.38 19.07 -1.50
C SER A 48 50.71 19.26 -0.77
N GLY A 49 51.76 18.65 -1.31
CA GLY A 49 53.10 18.71 -0.72
C GLY A 49 53.16 18.17 0.70
N ASP A 50 53.98 18.79 1.53
CA ASP A 50 54.24 18.35 2.90
C ASP A 50 53.02 18.46 3.83
N ILE A 51 52.06 19.33 3.51
CA ILE A 51 50.78 19.44 4.23
C ILE A 51 49.97 18.14 4.05
N ALA A 52 50.01 17.51 2.88
CA ALA A 52 49.32 16.25 2.65
C ALA A 52 49.87 15.11 3.52
N VAL A 53 51.19 15.09 3.76
CA VAL A 53 51.84 14.12 4.65
C VAL A 53 51.40 14.33 6.09
N ALA A 54 51.43 15.57 6.58
CA ALA A 54 50.96 15.92 7.92
C ALA A 54 49.47 15.59 8.14
N VAL A 55 48.61 15.90 7.16
CA VAL A 55 47.18 15.53 7.22
C VAL A 55 46.99 14.01 7.26
N THR A 56 47.74 13.28 6.44
CA THR A 56 47.65 11.81 6.39
C THR A 56 48.06 11.20 7.72
N SER A 57 49.18 11.64 8.30
CA SER A 57 49.61 11.21 9.64
C SER A 57 48.58 11.53 10.72
N GLU A 58 47.92 12.70 10.63
CA GLU A 58 46.88 13.11 11.57
C GLU A 58 45.56 12.32 11.38
N LEU A 59 45.25 11.90 10.16
CA LEU A 59 44.13 10.99 9.90
C LEU A 59 44.40 9.58 10.45
N TYR A 60 45.63 9.08 10.31
CA TYR A 60 46.04 7.79 10.89
C TYR A 60 46.09 7.80 12.42
N SER A 61 46.37 8.95 13.05
CA SER A 61 46.31 9.07 14.52
C SER A 61 44.88 9.02 15.06
N ARG A 62 43.89 9.37 14.23
CA ARG A 62 42.48 9.50 14.60
C ARG A 62 41.58 8.38 14.09
N THR A 63 42.05 7.56 13.16
CA THR A 63 41.21 6.56 12.49
C THR A 63 41.97 5.26 12.36
N SER A 64 41.27 4.11 12.41
CA SER A 64 41.94 2.83 12.21
C SER A 64 42.44 2.71 10.77
N GLU A 65 43.58 2.02 10.62
CA GLU A 65 44.20 1.77 9.32
C GLU A 65 43.25 1.04 8.35
N GLU A 66 42.41 0.14 8.86
CA GLU A 66 41.34 -0.53 8.07
C GLU A 66 40.30 0.46 7.52
N LEU A 67 39.79 1.38 8.34
CA LEU A 67 38.78 2.35 7.90
C LEU A 67 39.39 3.40 6.97
N LEU A 68 40.64 3.77 7.20
CA LEU A 68 41.36 4.68 6.30
C LEU A 68 41.61 4.01 4.95
N SER A 69 42.01 2.73 4.94
CA SER A 69 42.14 1.94 3.72
C SER A 69 40.81 1.84 2.98
N GLU A 70 39.69 1.58 3.67
CA GLU A 70 38.36 1.53 3.06
C GLU A 70 37.94 2.90 2.46
N PHE A 71 38.28 4.00 3.14
CA PHE A 71 38.04 5.36 2.64
C PHE A 71 38.92 5.70 1.43
N LEU A 72 40.20 5.33 1.46
CA LEU A 72 41.13 5.52 0.34
C LEU A 72 40.71 4.66 -0.85
N ASP A 73 40.34 3.40 -0.65
CA ASP A 73 39.78 2.53 -1.68
C ASP A 73 38.48 3.12 -2.25
N PHE A 74 37.63 3.71 -1.41
CA PHE A 74 36.43 4.41 -1.87
C PHE A 74 36.78 5.64 -2.72
N GLY A 75 37.72 6.48 -2.26
CA GLY A 75 38.18 7.67 -2.95
C GLY A 75 38.87 7.34 -4.27
N GLU A 76 39.75 6.33 -4.27
CA GLU A 76 40.39 5.78 -5.46
C GLU A 76 39.35 5.13 -6.37
N ASN A 77 38.38 4.37 -5.90
CA ASN A 77 37.32 3.84 -6.77
C ASN A 77 36.48 4.96 -7.37
N MET A 78 36.17 6.04 -6.63
CA MET A 78 35.47 7.22 -7.16
C MET A 78 36.30 7.98 -8.19
N GLU A 79 37.60 8.20 -7.93
CA GLU A 79 38.51 8.94 -8.81
C GLU A 79 38.95 8.09 -10.01
N ASN A 80 39.23 6.79 -9.81
CA ASN A 80 39.45 5.80 -10.85
C ASN A 80 38.17 5.58 -11.66
N CYS A 81 36.98 5.61 -11.06
CA CYS A 81 35.76 5.66 -11.85
C CYS A 81 35.77 6.94 -12.70
N ARG A 82 36.02 8.14 -12.16
CA ARG A 82 36.03 9.36 -12.98
C ARG A 82 37.14 9.45 -14.05
N THR A 83 38.30 8.86 -13.82
CA THR A 83 39.52 9.05 -14.64
C THR A 83 39.96 7.80 -15.42
N SER A 84 39.33 6.66 -15.18
CA SER A 84 39.61 5.44 -15.93
C SER A 84 39.22 5.61 -17.39
N ASN A 85 40.11 5.17 -18.29
CA ASN A 85 39.79 4.97 -19.70
C ASN A 85 38.56 4.07 -19.90
N ARG A 86 38.16 3.26 -18.91
CA ARG A 86 36.93 2.45 -18.96
C ARG A 86 35.66 3.28 -18.72
N TYR A 87 35.75 4.36 -17.95
CA TYR A 87 34.68 5.35 -17.78
C TYR A 87 34.65 6.28 -18.99
N ALA A 88 35.78 6.82 -19.45
CA ALA A 88 35.86 7.57 -20.71
C ALA A 88 35.37 6.74 -21.93
N MET A 89 35.81 5.48 -22.10
CA MET A 89 35.31 4.59 -23.16
C MET A 89 33.85 4.15 -22.98
N LEU A 90 33.28 4.22 -21.77
CA LEU A 90 31.83 4.02 -21.55
C LEU A 90 31.00 5.22 -22.04
N PHE A 91 31.64 6.39 -22.24
CA PHE A 91 31.03 7.63 -22.73
C PHE A 91 31.49 8.03 -24.15
N ASP A 92 32.61 7.48 -24.65
CA ASP A 92 33.21 7.82 -25.96
C ASP A 92 32.87 6.80 -27.08
N ASP A 93 32.46 5.56 -26.78
CA ASP A 93 31.98 4.61 -27.80
C ASP A 93 30.46 4.77 -28.03
N ASP A 94 30.10 5.70 -28.90
CA ASP A 94 28.91 5.74 -29.79
C ASP A 94 27.52 5.23 -29.31
N GLY A 95 27.22 5.21 -28.00
CA GLY A 95 25.86 4.91 -27.52
C GLY A 95 25.64 4.70 -26.02
N PHE A 96 25.06 5.73 -25.38
CA PHE A 96 24.11 5.62 -24.25
C PHE A 96 24.60 5.17 -22.86
N ILE A 97 25.27 6.06 -22.13
CA ILE A 97 24.93 6.41 -20.72
C ILE A 97 25.20 7.91 -20.56
N THR A 98 24.24 8.72 -20.15
CA THR A 98 24.42 10.19 -20.09
C THR A 98 24.30 10.79 -18.69
N ASN A 99 23.96 9.98 -17.67
CA ASN A 99 23.72 10.46 -16.31
C ASN A 99 23.88 9.37 -15.22
N GLU A 100 24.07 9.81 -13.98
CA GLU A 100 24.27 8.98 -12.77
C GLU A 100 23.13 7.97 -12.53
N ARG A 101 21.91 8.31 -12.98
CA ARG A 101 20.73 7.45 -12.95
C ARG A 101 20.90 6.17 -13.77
N GLU A 102 21.30 6.32 -15.03
CA GLU A 102 21.52 5.20 -15.95
C GLU A 102 22.71 4.35 -15.51
N TYR A 103 23.76 4.99 -15.00
CA TYR A 103 24.93 4.31 -14.43
C TYR A 103 24.55 3.42 -13.24
N CYS A 104 23.88 3.98 -12.22
CA CYS A 104 23.49 3.23 -11.03
C CYS A 104 22.54 2.08 -11.38
N ALA A 105 21.59 2.30 -12.31
CA ALA A 105 20.68 1.25 -12.77
C ALA A 105 21.42 0.12 -13.50
N ARG A 106 22.41 0.43 -14.35
CA ARG A 106 23.20 -0.58 -15.07
C ARG A 106 24.12 -1.36 -14.12
N ILE A 107 24.79 -0.69 -13.19
CA ILE A 107 25.60 -1.37 -12.17
C ILE A 107 24.75 -2.29 -11.31
N ALA A 108 23.57 -1.84 -10.89
CA ALA A 108 22.64 -2.68 -10.15
C ALA A 108 22.28 -3.95 -10.96
N ALA A 109 21.99 -3.80 -12.25
CA ALA A 109 21.70 -4.91 -13.16
C ALA A 109 22.88 -5.89 -13.26
N ASP A 110 24.07 -5.38 -13.56
CA ASP A 110 25.27 -6.19 -13.80
C ASP A 110 25.68 -6.97 -12.55
N PHE A 111 25.68 -6.33 -11.38
CA PHE A 111 26.00 -7.00 -10.12
C PHE A 111 24.92 -7.98 -9.70
N SER A 112 23.65 -7.69 -9.98
CA SER A 112 22.56 -8.63 -9.74
C SER A 112 22.67 -9.87 -10.63
N ALA A 113 22.95 -9.70 -11.92
CA ALA A 113 23.10 -10.81 -12.87
C ALA A 113 24.25 -11.76 -12.47
N ARG A 114 25.25 -11.23 -11.75
CA ARG A 114 26.37 -12.01 -11.19
C ARG A 114 26.08 -12.58 -9.78
N GLY A 115 24.88 -12.36 -9.23
CA GLY A 115 24.51 -12.78 -7.87
C GLY A 115 25.28 -12.02 -6.76
N ARG A 116 25.84 -10.85 -7.08
CA ARG A 116 26.70 -10.07 -6.18
C ARG A 116 26.04 -8.84 -5.59
N LEU A 117 24.83 -8.46 -6.04
CA LEU A 117 24.07 -7.36 -5.45
C LEU A 117 23.20 -7.88 -4.30
N ASN A 118 23.47 -7.45 -3.06
CA ASN A 118 22.65 -7.70 -1.88
C ASN A 118 22.94 -6.64 -0.80
N ARG A 119 22.18 -6.67 0.31
CA ARG A 119 22.32 -5.70 1.42
C ARG A 119 23.74 -5.58 2.01
N LYS A 120 24.57 -6.63 1.92
CA LYS A 120 25.95 -6.61 2.44
C LYS A 120 26.91 -5.94 1.47
N THR A 121 26.70 -6.10 0.16
CA THR A 121 27.60 -5.61 -0.89
C THR A 121 27.15 -4.28 -1.48
N VAL A 122 25.88 -3.89 -1.30
CA VAL A 122 25.33 -2.65 -1.87
C VAL A 122 26.11 -1.40 -1.43
N HIS A 123 26.61 -1.38 -0.20
CA HIS A 123 27.43 -0.28 0.31
C HIS A 123 28.77 -0.17 -0.41
N SER A 124 29.46 -1.28 -0.66
CA SER A 124 30.74 -1.25 -1.38
C SER A 124 30.55 -1.01 -2.89
N ILE A 125 29.39 -1.38 -3.44
CA ILE A 125 29.07 -1.15 -4.86
C ILE A 125 28.75 0.32 -5.12
N PHE A 126 27.90 0.94 -4.29
CA PHE A 126 27.42 2.30 -4.55
C PHE A 126 28.12 3.38 -3.73
N GLY A 127 28.81 3.04 -2.63
CA GLY A 127 29.70 3.97 -1.92
C GLY A 127 29.05 5.28 -1.44
N GLY A 128 27.73 5.32 -1.27
CA GLY A 128 26.98 6.49 -0.83
C GLY A 128 26.33 7.27 -1.97
N MET A 129 26.48 6.86 -3.23
CA MET A 129 25.74 7.41 -4.37
C MET A 129 24.22 7.37 -4.12
N ASP A 130 23.51 8.38 -4.58
CA ASP A 130 22.05 8.44 -4.45
C ASP A 130 21.40 7.57 -5.53
N VAL A 131 20.83 6.43 -5.10
CA VAL A 131 20.21 5.46 -6.02
C VAL A 131 18.74 5.75 -6.31
N SER A 132 18.15 6.82 -5.75
CA SER A 132 16.72 7.14 -5.92
C SER A 132 16.29 7.32 -7.38
N GLN A 133 17.17 7.91 -8.18
CA GLN A 133 16.93 8.09 -9.61
C GLN A 133 17.00 6.76 -10.38
N ALA A 134 17.91 5.86 -9.99
CA ALA A 134 18.00 4.51 -10.57
C ALA A 134 16.75 3.69 -10.25
N ILE A 135 16.24 3.77 -9.01
CA ILE A 135 14.96 3.16 -8.64
C ILE A 135 13.84 3.70 -9.53
N SER A 136 13.80 5.02 -9.75
CA SER A 136 12.80 5.64 -10.63
C SER A 136 12.88 5.13 -12.08
N LEU A 137 14.08 4.80 -12.58
CA LEU A 137 14.26 4.15 -13.89
C LEU A 137 13.72 2.71 -13.91
N VAL A 138 14.05 1.93 -12.88
CA VAL A 138 13.57 0.54 -12.72
C VAL A 138 12.04 0.51 -12.64
N LEU A 139 11.45 1.41 -11.85
CA LEU A 139 9.99 1.51 -11.72
C LEU A 139 9.31 2.00 -13.01
N ALA A 140 9.94 2.91 -13.76
CA ALA A 140 9.40 3.42 -15.03
C ALA A 140 9.38 2.39 -16.16
N ASN A 141 10.17 1.31 -16.06
CA ASN A 141 10.22 0.25 -17.08
C ASN A 141 9.63 -1.08 -16.54
N PRO A 142 8.32 -1.31 -16.71
CA PRO A 142 7.66 -2.53 -16.23
C PRO A 142 8.13 -3.81 -16.93
N MET A 143 8.73 -3.70 -18.13
CA MET A 143 9.17 -4.85 -18.94
C MET A 143 10.65 -5.18 -18.80
N ALA A 144 11.43 -4.32 -18.12
CA ALA A 144 12.82 -4.62 -17.88
C ALA A 144 12.95 -5.73 -16.83
N TYR A 145 13.74 -6.77 -17.16
CA TYR A 145 14.05 -7.92 -16.30
C TYR A 145 14.94 -7.54 -15.10
N TYR A 146 14.56 -6.53 -14.34
CA TYR A 146 15.17 -6.28 -13.05
C TYR A 146 14.55 -7.26 -12.06
N HIS A 147 15.37 -8.17 -11.53
CA HIS A 147 14.93 -9.10 -10.49
C HIS A 147 14.38 -8.31 -9.28
N ASP A 148 13.29 -8.78 -8.68
CA ASP A 148 12.67 -8.19 -7.47
C ASP A 148 13.71 -7.86 -6.37
N ALA A 149 14.75 -8.69 -6.26
CA ALA A 149 15.86 -8.52 -5.34
C ALA A 149 16.67 -7.23 -5.56
N VAL A 150 16.77 -6.75 -6.82
CA VAL A 150 17.42 -5.48 -7.16
C VAL A 150 16.65 -4.33 -6.56
N LEU A 151 15.34 -4.28 -6.82
CA LEU A 151 14.50 -3.21 -6.30
C LEU A 151 14.49 -3.20 -4.77
N ASP A 152 14.34 -4.36 -4.12
CA ASP A 152 14.40 -4.47 -2.65
C ASP A 152 15.73 -3.95 -2.10
N THR A 153 16.85 -4.33 -2.73
CA THR A 153 18.19 -3.89 -2.29
C THR A 153 18.39 -2.39 -2.50
N LEU A 154 17.96 -1.84 -3.63
CA LEU A 154 18.12 -0.42 -3.93
C LEU A 154 17.21 0.45 -3.04
N VAL A 155 15.95 0.07 -2.83
CA VAL A 155 15.03 0.80 -1.96
C VAL A 155 15.51 0.78 -0.52
N ASP A 156 15.96 -0.38 -0.02
CA ASP A 156 16.59 -0.52 1.30
C ASP A 156 17.79 0.42 1.44
N TYR A 157 18.68 0.45 0.45
CA TYR A 157 19.84 1.34 0.44
C TYR A 157 19.47 2.83 0.39
N ALA A 158 18.51 3.20 -0.45
CA ALA A 158 18.04 4.58 -0.55
C ALA A 158 17.48 5.07 0.79
N ILE A 159 16.72 4.23 1.50
CA ILE A 159 16.13 4.59 2.79
C ILE A 159 17.17 4.53 3.91
N ASN A 160 17.82 3.39 4.11
CA ASN A 160 18.65 3.13 5.27
C ASN A 160 20.06 3.70 5.18
N THR A 161 20.50 4.10 3.97
CA THR A 161 21.80 4.75 3.76
C THR A 161 21.63 6.18 3.29
N ASN A 162 21.05 6.43 2.10
CA ASN A 162 21.02 7.78 1.53
C ASN A 162 20.16 8.75 2.38
N LEU A 163 18.91 8.37 2.72
CA LEU A 163 18.02 9.22 3.53
C LEU A 163 18.47 9.33 4.99
N ARG A 164 18.88 8.20 5.60
CA ARG A 164 19.44 8.19 6.97
C ARG A 164 20.63 9.13 7.12
N TYR A 165 21.51 9.14 6.12
CA TYR A 165 22.63 10.07 6.08
C TYR A 165 22.13 11.53 6.00
N LYS A 166 21.24 11.81 5.05
CA LYS A 166 20.74 13.17 4.79
C LYS A 166 20.02 13.80 5.98
N HIS A 167 19.36 12.98 6.80
CA HIS A 167 18.59 13.42 7.98
C HIS A 167 19.22 12.92 9.29
N LYS A 168 20.55 12.79 9.34
CA LYS A 168 21.27 12.31 10.53
C LYS A 168 20.94 13.18 11.75
N GLY A 169 20.44 12.55 12.81
CA GLY A 169 20.08 13.22 14.06
C GLY A 169 18.68 13.84 14.08
N ASP A 170 17.92 13.77 12.97
CA ASP A 170 16.52 14.21 12.90
C ASP A 170 15.61 13.07 12.43
N GLU A 171 15.08 12.35 13.41
CA GLU A 171 14.27 11.16 13.16
C GLU A 171 12.89 11.50 12.58
N ALA A 172 12.35 12.68 12.91
CA ALA A 172 11.07 13.12 12.37
C ALA A 172 11.21 13.48 10.89
N ALA A 173 12.27 14.22 10.51
CA ALA A 173 12.56 14.54 9.12
C ALA A 173 12.90 13.28 8.30
N PHE A 174 13.66 12.34 8.88
CA PHE A 174 13.94 11.05 8.26
C PHE A 174 12.64 10.29 7.94
N GLU A 175 11.76 10.11 8.92
CA GLU A 175 10.50 9.39 8.73
C GLU A 175 9.59 10.09 7.70
N ALA A 176 9.52 11.41 7.70
CA ALA A 176 8.77 12.16 6.70
C ALA A 176 9.34 11.98 5.27
N ALA A 177 10.67 12.09 5.12
CA ALA A 177 11.34 11.89 3.85
C ALA A 177 11.19 10.46 3.31
N LYS A 178 11.26 9.45 4.19
CA LYS A 178 11.01 8.05 3.85
C LYS A 178 9.60 7.85 3.33
N MET A 179 8.59 8.38 4.02
CA MET A 179 7.19 8.28 3.57
C MET A 179 7.00 8.95 2.20
N ASN A 180 7.53 10.15 2.01
CA ASN A 180 7.46 10.87 0.73
C ASN A 180 8.12 10.08 -0.42
N LEU A 181 9.29 9.48 -0.17
CA LEU A 181 9.98 8.66 -1.16
C LEU A 181 9.15 7.42 -1.55
N CYS A 182 8.64 6.68 -0.57
CA CYS A 182 7.77 5.53 -0.80
C CYS A 182 6.48 5.92 -1.53
N THR A 183 5.84 7.04 -1.17
CA THR A 183 4.64 7.56 -1.86
C THR A 183 4.94 7.89 -3.32
N SER A 184 6.10 8.49 -3.61
CA SER A 184 6.54 8.77 -4.99
C SER A 184 6.72 7.48 -5.80
N PHE A 185 7.33 6.45 -5.21
CA PHE A 185 7.50 5.14 -5.86
C PHE A 185 6.16 4.47 -6.15
N LEU A 186 5.24 4.48 -5.18
CA LEU A 186 3.87 4.00 -5.37
C LEU A 186 3.14 4.73 -6.50
N SER A 187 3.27 6.06 -6.57
CA SER A 187 2.68 6.85 -7.66
C SER A 187 3.25 6.48 -9.04
N MET A 188 4.56 6.25 -9.15
CA MET A 188 5.19 5.83 -10.41
C MET A 188 4.71 4.45 -10.86
N ILE A 189 4.60 3.50 -9.92
CA ILE A 189 4.07 2.16 -10.22
C ILE A 189 2.63 2.29 -10.73
N GLY A 190 1.76 3.03 -10.02
CA GLY A 190 0.37 3.24 -10.43
C GLY A 190 0.23 3.90 -11.81
N GLY A 191 1.13 4.82 -12.16
CA GLY A 191 1.13 5.47 -13.47
C GLY A 191 1.45 4.52 -14.63
N ARG A 192 2.15 3.41 -14.37
CA ARG A 192 2.63 2.43 -15.37
C ARG A 192 1.97 1.06 -15.28
N ALA A 193 1.22 0.79 -14.21
CA ALA A 193 0.52 -0.47 -14.03
C ALA A 193 -0.54 -0.67 -15.12
N ASP A 194 -0.63 -1.91 -15.60
CA ASP A 194 -1.68 -2.40 -16.51
C ASP A 194 -1.95 -3.89 -16.26
N TYR A 195 -2.96 -4.46 -16.93
CA TYR A 195 -3.32 -5.87 -16.78
C TYR A 195 -2.22 -6.84 -17.27
N ILE A 196 -1.31 -6.40 -18.13
CA ILE A 196 -0.22 -7.23 -18.67
C ILE A 196 0.88 -7.40 -17.62
N ASN A 197 1.16 -6.34 -16.86
CA ASN A 197 2.23 -6.30 -15.86
C ASN A 197 1.75 -6.40 -14.40
N ASP A 198 0.49 -6.77 -14.14
CA ASP A 198 -0.10 -6.76 -12.79
C ASP A 198 0.71 -7.55 -11.75
N GLN A 199 1.23 -8.73 -12.10
CA GLN A 199 2.07 -9.51 -11.18
C GLN A 199 3.36 -8.79 -10.80
N GLU A 200 3.97 -8.11 -11.77
CA GLU A 200 5.19 -7.33 -11.56
C GLU A 200 4.89 -6.06 -10.75
N SER A 201 3.80 -5.36 -11.08
CA SER A 201 3.30 -4.23 -10.30
C SER A 201 3.01 -4.61 -8.85
N LYS A 202 2.40 -5.78 -8.60
CA LYS A 202 2.14 -6.33 -7.26
C LYS A 202 3.42 -6.53 -6.46
N LYS A 203 4.45 -7.11 -7.08
CA LYS A 203 5.76 -7.32 -6.45
C LYS A 203 6.45 -6.01 -6.11
N ARG A 204 6.43 -5.04 -7.02
CA ARG A 204 6.99 -3.69 -6.80
C ARG A 204 6.26 -2.95 -5.69
N ILE A 205 4.92 -2.98 -5.67
CA ILE A 205 4.12 -2.41 -4.59
C ILE A 205 4.49 -3.08 -3.26
N SER A 206 4.49 -4.42 -3.20
CA SER A 206 4.87 -5.17 -2.01
C SER A 206 6.26 -4.81 -1.48
N CYS A 207 7.24 -4.64 -2.39
CA CYS A 207 8.58 -4.17 -2.05
C CYS A 207 8.57 -2.79 -1.38
N VAL A 208 7.86 -1.82 -1.96
CA VAL A 208 7.76 -0.46 -1.40
C VAL A 208 7.04 -0.48 -0.05
N LEU A 209 5.94 -1.21 0.07
CA LEU A 209 5.19 -1.35 1.32
C LEU A 209 6.07 -1.94 2.43
N LYS A 210 6.80 -3.02 2.14
CA LYS A 210 7.73 -3.65 3.09
C LYS A 210 8.82 -2.68 3.56
N ASN A 211 9.47 -1.98 2.63
CA ASN A 211 10.56 -1.07 2.97
C ASN A 211 10.09 0.21 3.70
N SER A 212 8.81 0.58 3.57
CA SER A 212 8.24 1.70 4.33
C SER A 212 8.22 1.48 5.85
N SER A 213 8.28 0.23 6.31
CA SER A 213 8.15 -0.20 7.72
C SER A 213 6.80 0.12 8.40
N ASN A 214 5.98 1.00 7.84
CA ASN A 214 4.65 1.35 8.37
C ASN A 214 3.67 1.60 7.22
N VAL A 215 3.03 0.52 6.78
CA VAL A 215 2.09 0.52 5.65
C VAL A 215 0.88 1.42 5.91
N ASN A 216 0.31 1.36 7.11
CA ASN A 216 -0.85 2.20 7.45
C ASN A 216 -0.51 3.69 7.38
N LYS A 217 0.64 4.09 7.91
CA LYS A 217 1.11 5.48 7.82
C LYS A 217 1.41 5.88 6.38
N LEU A 218 2.01 5.00 5.57
CA LEU A 218 2.29 5.28 4.16
C LEU A 218 1.02 5.50 3.34
N LEU A 219 0.02 4.64 3.50
CA LEU A 219 -1.22 4.70 2.72
C LEU A 219 -2.12 5.86 3.15
N SER A 220 -2.05 6.28 4.43
CA SER A 220 -2.82 7.41 4.98
C SER A 220 -2.11 8.77 4.91
N SER A 221 -0.79 8.83 4.72
CA SER A 221 -0.04 10.09 4.70
C SER A 221 -0.37 10.98 3.52
N ASN A 222 -0.72 10.40 2.37
CA ASN A 222 -1.12 11.11 1.17
C ASN A 222 -2.34 10.41 0.53
N PRO A 223 -3.55 10.64 1.06
CA PRO A 223 -4.76 9.98 0.61
C PRO A 223 -5.01 10.16 -0.89
N ARG A 224 -4.69 11.34 -1.44
CA ARG A 224 -4.85 11.63 -2.88
C ARG A 224 -4.00 10.73 -3.76
N THR A 225 -2.70 10.61 -3.46
CA THR A 225 -1.80 9.75 -4.24
C THR A 225 -2.22 8.29 -4.13
N THR A 226 -2.59 7.83 -2.93
CA THR A 226 -3.02 6.45 -2.72
C THR A 226 -4.34 6.15 -3.42
N HIS A 227 -5.30 7.09 -3.42
CA HIS A 227 -6.55 6.97 -4.16
C HIS A 227 -6.31 6.92 -5.68
N ILE A 228 -5.44 7.78 -6.22
CA ILE A 228 -5.08 7.75 -7.66
C ILE A 228 -4.40 6.43 -8.03
N LEU A 229 -3.49 5.93 -7.19
CA LEU A 229 -2.89 4.61 -7.37
C LEU A 229 -3.97 3.54 -7.45
N MET A 230 -4.86 3.47 -6.45
CA MET A 230 -5.92 2.47 -6.41
C MET A 230 -6.84 2.57 -7.63
N PHE A 231 -7.23 3.78 -8.01
CA PHE A 231 -8.05 4.03 -9.19
C PHE A 231 -7.39 3.52 -10.48
N ASN A 232 -6.10 3.81 -10.68
CA ASN A 232 -5.36 3.33 -11.85
C ASN A 232 -5.26 1.80 -11.86
N LEU A 233 -5.03 1.17 -10.72
CA LEU A 233 -4.98 -0.30 -10.64
C LEU A 233 -6.33 -0.94 -10.98
N LEU A 234 -7.43 -0.37 -10.50
CA LEU A 234 -8.77 -0.88 -10.79
C LEU A 234 -9.17 -0.68 -12.25
N SER A 235 -9.09 0.56 -12.74
CA SER A 235 -9.49 0.93 -14.11
C SER A 235 -8.66 0.24 -15.20
N ARG A 236 -7.43 -0.17 -14.89
CA ARG A 236 -6.53 -0.87 -15.84
C ARG A 236 -6.47 -2.38 -15.65
N GLY A 237 -7.35 -2.94 -14.80
CA GLY A 237 -7.48 -4.39 -14.63
C GLY A 237 -6.35 -5.05 -13.84
N CYS A 238 -5.60 -4.31 -13.01
CA CYS A 238 -4.54 -4.83 -12.15
C CYS A 238 -5.13 -5.44 -10.86
N LYS A 239 -5.78 -6.61 -11.01
CA LYS A 239 -6.58 -7.24 -9.96
C LYS A 239 -5.79 -7.60 -8.72
N GLU A 240 -4.59 -8.15 -8.90
CA GLU A 240 -3.76 -8.65 -7.82
C GLU A 240 -3.06 -7.51 -7.07
N SER A 241 -2.63 -6.48 -7.78
CA SER A 241 -2.09 -5.25 -7.20
C SER A 241 -3.14 -4.47 -6.40
N ALA A 242 -4.36 -4.32 -6.94
CA ALA A 242 -5.46 -3.66 -6.25
C ALA A 242 -5.86 -4.42 -4.97
N LYS A 243 -5.95 -5.76 -5.06
CA LYS A 243 -6.23 -6.61 -3.90
C LYS A 243 -5.16 -6.45 -2.81
N LEU A 244 -3.88 -6.45 -3.17
CA LEU A 244 -2.78 -6.24 -2.23
C LEU A 244 -2.96 -4.93 -1.42
N LEU A 245 -3.36 -3.83 -2.07
CA LEU A 245 -3.58 -2.56 -1.37
C LEU A 245 -4.79 -2.59 -0.45
N LEU A 246 -5.88 -3.23 -0.86
CA LEU A 246 -7.10 -3.38 -0.03
C LEU A 246 -6.84 -4.23 1.22
N ASP A 247 -6.08 -5.32 1.05
CA ASP A 247 -5.71 -6.25 2.12
C ASP A 247 -4.69 -5.63 3.09
N SER A 248 -3.98 -4.57 2.67
CA SER A 248 -2.99 -3.86 3.49
C SER A 248 -3.60 -3.01 4.61
N GLY A 249 -4.93 -2.82 4.65
CA GLY A 249 -5.67 -2.21 5.76
C GLY A 249 -5.54 -0.70 5.97
N GLY A 250 -4.54 -0.05 5.39
CA GLY A 250 -4.29 1.39 5.54
C GLY A 250 -4.95 2.31 4.49
N LEU A 251 -5.62 1.73 3.49
CA LEU A 251 -6.25 2.48 2.40
C LEU A 251 -7.63 2.99 2.83
N ASP A 252 -7.79 4.30 2.87
CA ASP A 252 -9.12 4.92 2.92
C ASP A 252 -9.76 4.83 1.53
N VAL A 253 -10.93 4.20 1.47
CA VAL A 253 -11.68 3.95 0.22
C VAL A 253 -12.83 4.95 0.04
N ILE A 254 -13.04 5.84 1.01
CA ILE A 254 -14.08 6.86 0.95
C ILE A 254 -13.64 7.95 -0.06
N PRO A 255 -14.55 8.42 -0.92
CA PRO A 255 -14.24 9.44 -1.91
C PRO A 255 -13.68 10.71 -1.25
N LEU A 256 -12.59 11.22 -1.83
CA LEU A 256 -11.94 12.44 -1.36
C LEU A 256 -12.79 13.66 -1.77
N PRO A 257 -13.06 14.61 -0.85
CA PRO A 257 -13.95 15.75 -1.10
C PRO A 257 -13.47 16.73 -2.18
N GLU A 258 -12.21 16.65 -2.58
CA GLU A 258 -11.58 17.52 -3.59
C GLU A 258 -11.51 16.90 -4.99
N VAL A 259 -12.07 15.69 -5.17
CA VAL A 259 -12.09 15.05 -6.49
C VAL A 259 -13.26 15.65 -7.29
N PRO A 260 -13.04 16.14 -8.53
CA PRO A 260 -14.11 16.71 -9.34
C PRO A 260 -15.31 15.77 -9.43
N ALA A 261 -16.52 16.32 -9.39
CA ALA A 261 -17.78 15.56 -9.41
C ALA A 261 -17.96 14.62 -10.63
N GLU A 262 -17.09 14.73 -11.63
CA GLU A 262 -17.05 13.90 -12.84
C GLU A 262 -16.20 12.63 -12.70
N TRP A 263 -15.49 12.44 -11.59
CA TRP A 263 -14.68 11.23 -11.40
C TRP A 263 -15.53 10.06 -10.90
N LEU A 264 -15.37 8.93 -11.60
CA LEU A 264 -15.85 7.62 -11.17
C LEU A 264 -15.33 7.28 -9.77
N THR A 265 -16.13 6.61 -8.96
CA THR A 265 -15.64 6.10 -7.67
C THR A 265 -14.67 4.93 -7.86
N LEU A 266 -13.98 4.52 -6.79
CA LEU A 266 -13.20 3.28 -6.82
C LEU A 266 -14.10 2.07 -7.14
N LEU A 267 -15.35 2.06 -6.67
CA LEU A 267 -16.26 0.97 -6.99
C LEU A 267 -16.64 0.98 -8.47
N ASP A 268 -16.91 2.14 -9.06
CA ASP A 268 -17.16 2.27 -10.50
C ASP A 268 -15.96 1.77 -11.32
N ALA A 269 -14.75 2.18 -10.96
CA ALA A 269 -13.53 1.70 -11.62
C ALA A 269 -13.35 0.19 -11.50
N ALA A 270 -13.72 -0.42 -10.36
CA ALA A 270 -13.67 -1.86 -10.17
C ALA A 270 -14.72 -2.61 -11.00
N ILE A 271 -15.92 -2.02 -11.17
CA ILE A 271 -17.01 -2.55 -11.99
C ILE A 271 -16.61 -2.51 -13.46
N ASP A 272 -16.16 -1.35 -13.96
CA ASP A 272 -15.73 -1.14 -15.35
C ASP A 272 -14.56 -2.05 -15.72
N GLY A 273 -13.60 -2.22 -14.80
CA GLY A 273 -12.46 -3.12 -14.97
C GLY A 273 -12.78 -4.61 -14.83
N GLY A 274 -14.03 -4.99 -14.55
CA GLY A 274 -14.44 -6.39 -14.35
C GLY A 274 -13.72 -7.07 -13.18
N ASN A 275 -13.38 -6.32 -12.13
CA ASN A 275 -12.65 -6.80 -10.96
C ASN A 275 -13.62 -7.12 -9.81
N TYR A 276 -14.35 -8.24 -9.95
CA TYR A 276 -15.39 -8.65 -9.00
C TYR A 276 -14.88 -8.73 -7.55
N CYS A 277 -13.70 -9.30 -7.31
CA CYS A 277 -13.15 -9.41 -5.95
C CYS A 277 -12.96 -8.04 -5.28
N CYS A 278 -12.39 -7.07 -5.99
CA CYS A 278 -12.20 -5.72 -5.44
C CYS A 278 -13.52 -4.97 -5.36
N ALA A 279 -14.39 -5.09 -6.37
CA ALA A 279 -15.71 -4.47 -6.36
C ALA A 279 -16.54 -4.95 -5.15
N LYS A 280 -16.48 -6.26 -4.86
CA LYS A 280 -17.15 -6.85 -3.70
C LYS A 280 -16.67 -6.25 -2.38
N LEU A 281 -15.35 -6.11 -2.19
CA LEU A 281 -14.76 -5.48 -1.01
C LEU A 281 -15.13 -3.99 -0.88
N LEU A 282 -15.19 -3.27 -2.00
CA LEU A 282 -15.55 -1.85 -2.01
C LEU A 282 -17.05 -1.64 -1.72
N ALA A 283 -17.91 -2.46 -2.32
CA ALA A 283 -19.35 -2.46 -2.03
C ALA A 283 -19.64 -2.84 -0.58
N GLN A 284 -18.89 -3.79 -0.01
CA GLN A 284 -18.99 -4.17 1.40
C GLN A 284 -18.73 -3.00 2.35
N ARG A 285 -17.82 -2.08 1.96
CA ARG A 285 -17.46 -0.86 2.70
C ARG A 285 -18.34 0.35 2.35
N GLY A 286 -19.39 0.16 1.54
CA GLY A 286 -20.34 1.23 1.20
C GLY A 286 -19.77 2.31 0.28
N VAL A 287 -18.75 2.01 -0.51
CA VAL A 287 -18.26 2.92 -1.55
C VAL A 287 -19.35 3.08 -2.59
N ASP A 288 -19.74 4.33 -2.88
CA ASP A 288 -20.86 4.61 -3.76
C ASP A 288 -20.61 4.20 -5.23
N ILE A 289 -21.69 3.91 -5.94
CA ILE A 289 -21.74 3.79 -7.40
C ILE A 289 -22.35 5.10 -7.91
N VAL A 290 -21.63 5.86 -8.74
CA VAL A 290 -22.16 7.10 -9.34
C VAL A 290 -22.48 6.95 -10.82
N SER A 291 -21.81 6.04 -11.53
CA SER A 291 -22.09 5.77 -12.93
C SER A 291 -23.22 4.76 -13.12
N ASN A 292 -23.78 4.79 -14.31
CA ASN A 292 -24.89 3.95 -14.68
C ASN A 292 -24.41 2.77 -15.52
N HIS A 293 -24.05 1.68 -14.84
CA HIS A 293 -23.50 0.46 -15.44
C HIS A 293 -24.61 -0.35 -16.13
N HIS A 294 -25.03 0.08 -17.32
CA HIS A 294 -26.23 -0.47 -17.97
C HIS A 294 -25.98 -1.69 -18.87
N ASP A 295 -24.78 -1.88 -19.42
CA ASP A 295 -24.55 -2.90 -20.44
C ASP A 295 -23.32 -3.79 -20.14
N ASN A 296 -23.42 -5.07 -20.54
CA ASN A 296 -22.34 -6.09 -20.54
C ASN A 296 -21.72 -6.52 -19.20
N LEU A 297 -22.38 -6.27 -18.06
CA LEU A 297 -21.94 -6.84 -16.78
C LEU A 297 -22.14 -8.37 -16.72
N SER A 298 -21.19 -9.08 -16.09
CA SER A 298 -21.36 -10.49 -15.72
C SER A 298 -22.53 -10.67 -14.75
N SER A 299 -23.08 -11.88 -14.66
CA SER A 299 -24.16 -12.19 -13.69
C SER A 299 -23.76 -11.86 -12.25
N GLU A 300 -22.53 -12.20 -11.87
CA GLU A 300 -21.98 -11.90 -10.53
C GLU A 300 -21.90 -10.38 -10.27
N MET A 301 -21.45 -9.60 -11.27
CA MET A 301 -21.35 -8.15 -11.12
C MET A 301 -22.73 -7.48 -11.07
N LYS A 302 -23.72 -8.00 -11.81
CA LYS A 302 -25.14 -7.56 -11.71
C LYS A 302 -25.70 -7.82 -10.32
N ALA A 303 -25.48 -9.03 -9.78
CA ALA A 303 -25.89 -9.39 -8.43
C ALA A 303 -25.23 -8.49 -7.38
N LEU A 304 -23.95 -8.16 -7.54
CA LEU A 304 -23.24 -7.23 -6.66
C LEU A 304 -23.82 -5.81 -6.71
N CYS A 305 -24.08 -5.29 -7.91
CA CYS A 305 -24.67 -3.95 -8.07
C CYS A 305 -26.08 -3.89 -7.45
N ASN A 306 -26.90 -4.94 -7.64
CA ASN A 306 -28.22 -5.04 -7.02
C ASN A 306 -28.13 -5.10 -5.49
N THR A 307 -27.21 -5.91 -4.95
CA THR A 307 -26.91 -5.99 -3.51
C THR A 307 -26.52 -4.62 -2.94
N HIS A 308 -25.58 -3.93 -3.58
CA HIS A 308 -25.16 -2.59 -3.16
C HIS A 308 -26.32 -1.59 -3.17
N GLN A 309 -27.15 -1.60 -4.21
CA GLN A 309 -28.35 -0.74 -4.29
C GLN A 309 -29.32 -1.01 -3.15
N PHE A 310 -29.56 -2.28 -2.79
CA PHE A 310 -30.41 -2.65 -1.67
C PHE A 310 -29.91 -2.05 -0.36
N PHE A 311 -28.64 -2.26 0.00
CA PHE A 311 -28.06 -1.72 1.24
C PHE A 311 -28.03 -0.18 1.26
N LYS A 312 -27.67 0.45 0.13
CA LYS A 312 -27.68 1.91 0.01
C LYS A 312 -29.09 2.50 0.20
N ASN A 313 -30.07 1.97 -0.52
CA ASN A 313 -31.43 2.52 -0.55
C ASN A 313 -32.24 2.23 0.71
N THR A 314 -31.90 1.15 1.43
CA THR A 314 -32.46 0.90 2.77
C THR A 314 -31.77 1.71 3.87
N GLY A 315 -30.72 2.46 3.54
CA GLY A 315 -30.01 3.32 4.48
C GLY A 315 -29.03 2.59 5.40
N TYR A 316 -28.67 1.34 5.09
CA TYR A 316 -27.80 0.52 5.94
C TYR A 316 -26.47 1.21 6.31
N PHE A 317 -25.84 1.87 5.31
CA PHE A 317 -24.57 2.57 5.47
C PHE A 317 -24.65 3.88 6.28
N LYS A 318 -25.84 4.34 6.66
CA LYS A 318 -25.99 5.48 7.58
C LYS A 318 -25.57 5.12 9.00
N ASP A 319 -25.86 3.89 9.39
CA ASP A 319 -25.62 3.39 10.75
C ASP A 319 -24.44 2.41 10.82
N HIS A 320 -24.01 1.86 9.68
CA HIS A 320 -22.97 0.82 9.60
C HIS A 320 -21.86 1.20 8.64
N LYS A 321 -20.60 0.98 9.07
CA LYS A 321 -19.42 1.22 8.22
C LYS A 321 -19.13 0.10 7.22
N CYS A 322 -19.67 -1.09 7.44
CA CYS A 322 -19.34 -2.30 6.69
C CYS A 322 -20.49 -3.32 6.77
N ILE A 323 -20.72 -4.08 5.69
CA ILE A 323 -21.63 -5.23 5.68
C ILE A 323 -20.87 -6.47 6.22
N PRO A 324 -21.41 -7.21 7.21
CA PRO A 324 -20.83 -8.47 7.65
C PRO A 324 -20.72 -9.50 6.52
N ASP A 325 -19.66 -10.30 6.51
CA ASP A 325 -19.38 -11.27 5.43
C ASP A 325 -20.57 -12.18 5.13
N GLN A 326 -21.17 -12.79 6.15
CA GLN A 326 -22.31 -13.69 5.97
C GLN A 326 -23.53 -12.97 5.36
N MET A 327 -23.82 -11.75 5.83
CA MET A 327 -24.94 -10.95 5.32
C MET A 327 -24.71 -10.54 3.87
N LEU A 328 -23.46 -10.23 3.50
CA LEU A 328 -23.07 -9.93 2.13
C LEU A 328 -23.25 -11.16 1.23
N GLU A 329 -22.78 -12.35 1.64
CA GLU A 329 -22.93 -13.58 0.84
C GLU A 329 -24.40 -13.96 0.65
N ASP A 330 -25.21 -13.87 1.71
CA ASP A 330 -26.64 -14.15 1.63
C ASP A 330 -27.33 -13.19 0.68
N SER A 331 -27.04 -11.88 0.80
CA SER A 331 -27.59 -10.87 -0.09
C SER A 331 -27.14 -11.02 -1.53
N LEU A 332 -25.88 -11.44 -1.77
CA LEU A 332 -25.39 -11.76 -3.12
C LEU A 332 -26.13 -12.96 -3.73
N ARG A 333 -26.41 -14.01 -2.95
CA ARG A 333 -27.21 -15.16 -3.42
C ARG A 333 -28.63 -14.75 -3.77
N ILE A 334 -29.26 -13.92 -2.94
CA ILE A 334 -30.59 -13.37 -3.20
C ILE A 334 -30.58 -12.51 -4.47
N SER A 335 -29.61 -11.61 -4.61
CA SER A 335 -29.45 -10.77 -5.80
C SER A 335 -29.18 -11.59 -7.06
N SER A 336 -28.43 -12.69 -6.97
CA SER A 336 -28.21 -13.63 -8.08
C SER A 336 -29.53 -14.25 -8.54
N PHE A 337 -30.36 -14.70 -7.60
CA PHE A 337 -31.72 -15.20 -7.88
C PHE A 337 -32.64 -14.14 -8.50
N ILE A 338 -32.50 -12.87 -8.10
CA ILE A 338 -33.32 -11.76 -8.62
C ILE A 338 -32.88 -11.37 -10.03
N THR A 339 -31.57 -11.29 -10.27
CA THR A 339 -31.00 -10.76 -11.51
C THR A 339 -30.82 -11.81 -12.62
N GLN A 340 -30.93 -13.10 -12.31
CA GLN A 340 -30.91 -14.18 -13.29
C GLN A 340 -32.15 -14.17 -14.21
N ASP A 341 -32.12 -15.06 -15.22
CA ASP A 341 -33.26 -15.35 -16.08
C ASP A 341 -34.48 -15.79 -15.24
N LYS A 342 -35.63 -15.13 -15.49
CA LYS A 342 -36.88 -15.38 -14.76
C LYS A 342 -37.36 -16.81 -14.89
N SER A 343 -37.08 -17.48 -16.02
CA SER A 343 -37.47 -18.87 -16.27
C SER A 343 -36.77 -19.88 -15.36
N LEU A 344 -35.66 -19.50 -14.73
CA LEU A 344 -34.87 -20.36 -13.83
C LEU A 344 -35.26 -20.21 -12.36
N ARG A 345 -36.10 -19.22 -12.01
CA ARG A 345 -36.36 -18.89 -10.60
C ARG A 345 -37.07 -20.01 -9.84
N ASP A 346 -38.10 -20.62 -10.43
CA ASP A 346 -38.90 -21.65 -9.75
C ASP A 346 -38.07 -22.87 -9.33
N SER A 347 -37.11 -23.30 -10.16
CA SER A 347 -36.27 -24.46 -9.85
C SER A 347 -35.21 -24.16 -8.79
N CYS A 348 -34.79 -22.89 -8.63
CA CYS A 348 -33.78 -22.49 -7.66
C CYS A 348 -34.35 -22.00 -6.32
N TRP A 349 -35.64 -21.67 -6.27
CA TRP A 349 -36.27 -21.00 -5.12
C TRP A 349 -36.14 -21.77 -3.80
N THR A 350 -36.42 -23.08 -3.80
CA THR A 350 -36.29 -23.92 -2.60
C THR A 350 -34.87 -23.92 -2.06
N GLY A 351 -33.88 -24.11 -2.94
CA GLY A 351 -32.47 -24.11 -2.56
C GLY A 351 -31.99 -22.74 -2.04
N LEU A 352 -32.53 -21.64 -2.56
CA LEU A 352 -32.24 -20.31 -2.03
C LEU A 352 -32.73 -20.18 -0.58
N LYS A 353 -34.00 -20.48 -0.31
CA LYS A 353 -34.59 -20.37 1.05
C LYS A 353 -33.81 -21.14 2.11
N ASP A 354 -33.29 -22.32 1.75
CA ASP A 354 -32.57 -23.19 2.68
C ASP A 354 -31.11 -22.75 2.91
N SER A 355 -30.57 -21.86 2.07
CA SER A 355 -29.14 -21.52 2.03
C SER A 355 -28.80 -20.10 2.48
N VAL A 356 -29.78 -19.26 2.80
CA VAL A 356 -29.57 -17.87 3.23
C VAL A 356 -30.34 -17.59 4.53
N ASP A 357 -29.89 -16.58 5.27
CA ASP A 357 -30.62 -16.09 6.43
C ASP A 357 -32.05 -15.61 6.06
N SER A 358 -33.04 -16.11 6.79
CA SER A 358 -34.45 -15.85 6.53
C SER A 358 -34.84 -14.37 6.68
N GLN A 359 -34.21 -13.64 7.61
CA GLN A 359 -34.51 -12.23 7.82
C GLN A 359 -33.94 -11.37 6.68
N THR A 360 -32.73 -11.69 6.23
CA THR A 360 -32.08 -11.07 5.07
C THR A 360 -32.89 -11.32 3.80
N LEU A 361 -33.30 -12.57 3.56
CA LEU A 361 -34.16 -12.96 2.45
C LEU A 361 -35.49 -12.19 2.45
N PHE A 362 -36.19 -12.18 3.57
CA PHE A 362 -37.46 -11.47 3.69
C PHE A 362 -37.31 -9.97 3.40
N SER A 363 -36.32 -9.33 4.01
CA SER A 363 -36.08 -7.89 3.90
C SER A 363 -35.72 -7.47 2.47
N GLN A 364 -34.83 -8.23 1.82
CA GLN A 364 -34.41 -7.93 0.46
C GLN A 364 -35.52 -8.22 -0.55
N MET A 365 -36.22 -9.35 -0.43
CA MET A 365 -37.38 -9.64 -1.28
C MET A 365 -38.48 -8.58 -1.12
N ALA A 366 -38.74 -8.12 0.11
CA ALA A 366 -39.69 -7.04 0.41
C ALA A 366 -39.35 -5.71 -0.27
N TYR A 367 -38.05 -5.43 -0.44
CA TYR A 367 -37.56 -4.28 -1.19
C TYR A 367 -37.70 -4.49 -2.70
N GLU A 368 -37.29 -5.66 -3.20
CA GLU A 368 -37.12 -5.91 -4.63
C GLU A 368 -38.44 -6.17 -5.38
N PHE A 369 -39.45 -6.78 -4.75
CA PHE A 369 -40.75 -7.00 -5.42
C PHE A 369 -41.44 -5.68 -5.81
N ARG A 370 -41.13 -4.58 -5.12
CA ARG A 370 -41.65 -3.24 -5.43
C ARG A 370 -41.09 -2.72 -6.76
N ARG A 371 -39.95 -3.26 -7.21
CA ARG A 371 -39.26 -2.92 -8.46
C ARG A 371 -39.55 -3.96 -9.55
N ASP A 372 -39.59 -5.24 -9.20
CA ASP A 372 -39.92 -6.36 -10.11
C ASP A 372 -41.14 -7.14 -9.58
N SER A 373 -42.32 -6.84 -10.14
CA SER A 373 -43.58 -7.48 -9.73
C SER A 373 -43.63 -8.99 -9.96
N SER A 374 -42.75 -9.54 -10.81
CA SER A 374 -42.64 -11.00 -10.98
C SER A 374 -42.09 -11.72 -9.74
N LEU A 375 -41.56 -10.98 -8.75
CA LEU A 375 -41.12 -11.54 -7.47
C LEU A 375 -42.26 -11.71 -6.45
N LEU A 376 -43.48 -11.23 -6.75
CA LEU A 376 -44.61 -11.19 -5.82
C LEU A 376 -44.97 -12.56 -5.26
N ALA A 377 -44.99 -13.61 -6.09
CA ALA A 377 -45.34 -14.96 -5.68
C ALA A 377 -44.39 -15.50 -4.58
N TYR A 378 -43.08 -15.30 -4.77
CA TYR A 378 -42.06 -15.70 -3.79
C TYR A 378 -42.17 -14.88 -2.49
N PHE A 379 -42.43 -13.58 -2.58
CA PHE A 379 -42.62 -12.74 -1.39
C PHE A 379 -43.89 -13.12 -0.60
N MET A 380 -44.99 -13.46 -1.30
CA MET A 380 -46.21 -13.96 -0.66
C MET A 380 -45.95 -15.27 0.10
N GLU A 381 -45.19 -16.18 -0.50
CA GLU A 381 -44.83 -17.45 0.15
C GLU A 381 -44.02 -17.21 1.43
N LEU A 382 -43.02 -16.33 1.40
CA LEU A 382 -42.24 -15.96 2.59
C LEU A 382 -43.12 -15.36 3.68
N THR A 383 -44.06 -14.49 3.30
CA THR A 383 -45.00 -13.87 4.24
C THR A 383 -45.89 -14.91 4.92
N GLN A 384 -46.41 -15.88 4.16
CA GLN A 384 -47.19 -16.99 4.71
C GLN A 384 -46.36 -17.85 5.66
N LEU A 385 -45.10 -18.13 5.31
CA LEU A 385 -44.18 -18.89 6.16
C LEU A 385 -43.93 -18.18 7.49
N GLU A 386 -43.63 -16.88 7.49
CA GLU A 386 -43.41 -16.11 8.73
C GLU A 386 -44.68 -15.98 9.57
N LEU A 387 -45.84 -15.76 8.94
CA LEU A 387 -47.12 -15.79 9.65
C LEU A 387 -47.37 -17.14 10.32
N SER A 388 -47.03 -18.25 9.66
CA SER A 388 -47.20 -19.59 10.24
C SER A 388 -46.31 -19.81 11.47
N LYS A 389 -45.05 -19.32 11.45
CA LYS A 389 -44.13 -19.38 12.58
C LYS A 389 -44.63 -18.55 13.76
N LEU A 390 -45.11 -17.33 13.51
CA LEU A 390 -45.69 -16.47 14.54
C LEU A 390 -46.93 -17.10 15.20
N HIS A 391 -47.81 -17.71 14.41
CA HIS A 391 -48.96 -18.43 14.95
C HIS A 391 -48.54 -19.63 15.82
N LEU A 392 -47.52 -20.39 15.41
CA LEU A 392 -46.97 -21.50 16.20
C LEU A 392 -46.31 -21.03 17.51
N GLN A 393 -45.58 -19.92 17.49
CA GLN A 393 -45.02 -19.31 18.70
C GLN A 393 -46.13 -18.80 19.65
N SER A 394 -47.19 -18.22 19.11
CA SER A 394 -48.36 -17.79 19.90
C SER A 394 -49.13 -18.98 20.52
N ALA A 395 -49.10 -20.14 19.86
CA ALA A 395 -49.68 -21.37 20.37
C ALA A 395 -48.79 -22.03 21.43
N ALA A 396 -47.46 -22.08 21.23
CA ALA A 396 -46.50 -22.60 22.20
C ALA A 396 -46.39 -21.72 23.47
N SER A 397 -46.61 -20.41 23.36
CA SER A 397 -46.67 -19.48 24.50
C SER A 397 -47.96 -19.59 25.32
N LYS A 398 -49.00 -20.29 24.83
CA LYS A 398 -50.27 -20.48 25.56
C LYS A 398 -50.22 -21.58 26.62
N ASP A 399 -49.16 -22.36 26.68
CA ASP A 399 -49.00 -23.43 27.70
C ASP A 399 -48.39 -22.94 29.03
N SER A 400 -48.09 -21.64 29.19
CA SER A 400 -47.58 -21.07 30.47
C SER A 400 -48.46 -19.97 31.09
N THR A 401 -49.65 -19.68 30.54
CA THR A 401 -50.49 -18.54 30.99
C THR A 401 -51.91 -18.92 31.44
N THR A 402 -52.18 -20.21 31.68
CA THR A 402 -53.44 -20.64 32.29
C THR A 402 -53.61 -20.16 33.74
N GLU A 403 -52.53 -19.85 34.47
CA GLU A 403 -52.64 -19.33 35.85
C GLU A 403 -53.13 -17.87 35.94
N HIS A 404 -52.88 -17.03 34.93
CA HIS A 404 -53.31 -15.62 34.96
C HIS A 404 -54.76 -15.41 34.51
N ARG A 405 -55.30 -16.32 33.68
CA ARG A 405 -56.70 -16.23 33.22
C ARG A 405 -57.69 -16.64 34.31
N ASP A 406 -57.35 -17.64 35.12
CA ASP A 406 -58.22 -18.15 36.18
C ASP A 406 -58.30 -17.21 37.40
N LYS A 407 -57.26 -16.39 37.63
CA LYS A 407 -57.30 -15.33 38.67
C LYS A 407 -58.24 -14.17 38.33
N TYR A 408 -58.48 -13.89 37.05
CA TYR A 408 -59.32 -12.76 36.64
C TYR A 408 -60.81 -13.12 36.53
N THR A 409 -61.13 -14.39 36.28
CA THR A 409 -62.50 -14.92 36.30
C THR A 409 -62.99 -15.23 37.73
N ALA A 410 -62.11 -15.64 38.65
CA ALA A 410 -62.46 -15.85 40.05
C ALA A 410 -62.75 -14.54 40.83
N SER A 411 -62.16 -13.41 40.42
CA SER A 411 -62.40 -12.10 41.03
C SER A 411 -63.71 -11.42 40.60
N LYS A 412 -64.39 -11.92 39.56
CA LYS A 412 -65.69 -11.38 39.10
C LYS A 412 -66.91 -12.20 39.54
N SER A 413 -66.72 -13.41 40.06
CA SER A 413 -67.81 -14.28 40.55
C SER A 413 -68.10 -14.15 42.04
N SER A 414 -67.35 -13.31 42.78
CA SER A 414 -67.52 -13.09 44.22
C SER A 414 -68.01 -11.67 44.54
N GLN A 415 -69.13 -11.25 43.97
CA GLN A 415 -69.88 -10.10 44.49
C GLN A 415 -71.37 -10.19 44.10
N THR A 416 -72.09 -11.01 44.85
CA THR A 416 -73.55 -10.95 44.94
C THR A 416 -73.96 -10.88 46.41
N THR A 417 -74.55 -9.74 46.75
CA THR A 417 -75.68 -9.56 47.68
C THR A 417 -75.42 -9.51 49.19
N THR A 418 -75.37 -8.29 49.73
CA THR A 418 -76.13 -7.84 50.91
C THR A 418 -76.47 -6.36 50.62
N GLY A 419 -77.67 -5.80 50.76
CA GLY A 419 -78.93 -6.24 51.32
C GLY A 419 -79.66 -4.97 51.80
N ARG A 420 -80.91 -4.81 51.36
CA ARG A 420 -82.01 -4.01 51.94
C ARG A 420 -82.04 -2.47 51.81
N SER A 421 -83.13 -2.10 51.15
CA SER A 421 -83.98 -0.92 51.16
C SER A 421 -84.14 -0.14 52.48
N LEU A 422 -84.50 1.14 52.25
CA LEU A 422 -84.92 2.25 53.13
C LEU A 422 -83.78 3.08 53.73
#